data_AF-A0A6P7RYT3-F1
#
_entry.id   AF-A0A6P7RYT3-F1
#
_cell.length_a   1.000
_cell.length_b   1.000
_cell.length_c   1.000
_cell.angle_alpha   90.00
_cell.angle_beta   90.00
_cell.angle_gamma   90.00
#
_symmetry.space_group_name_H-M   'P 1'
#
loop_
_entity.id
_entity.type
_entity.pdbx_description
1 polymer ?
#
loop_
_entity_poly.entity_id
_entity_poly.type
_entity_poly.pdbx_seq_one_letter_code
_entity_poly.pdbx_strand_id
1 'polypeptide(L)' 'MTLFQLIREHWVHILVPAGFIFGCYLDRKDDEKLTAFRNKSMLFQRELRPNEEVTWK' A
#
# COMPACT_ATOMS: atom_id res chain seq x y z
N MET A 1 -22.63 19.14 -23.52
CA MET A 1 -21.79 18.02 -23.10
C MET A 1 -22.60 17.15 -22.17
N THR A 2 -23.00 15.95 -22.61
CA THR A 2 -23.69 14.99 -21.75
C THR A 2 -22.69 14.18 -20.93
N LEU A 3 -23.09 13.68 -19.76
CA LEU A 3 -22.22 12.90 -18.87
C LEU A 3 -21.52 11.72 -19.58
N PHE A 4 -22.22 11.08 -20.52
CA PHE A 4 -21.70 9.98 -21.34
C PHE A 4 -20.51 10.38 -22.23
N GLN A 5 -20.49 11.61 -22.76
CA GLN A 5 -19.39 12.10 -23.60
C GLN A 5 -18.14 12.36 -22.75
N LEU A 6 -18.31 12.94 -21.56
CA LEU A 6 -17.21 13.19 -20.63
C LEU A 6 -16.54 11.90 -20.16
N ILE A 7 -17.31 10.88 -19.81
CA ILE A 7 -16.78 9.57 -19.42
C ILE A 7 -15.98 8.95 -20.59
N ARG A 8 -16.51 8.99 -21.81
CA ARG A 8 -15.83 8.43 -22.99
C ARG A 8 -14.53 9.16 -23.34
N GLU A 9 -14.45 10.46 -23.10
CA GLU A 9 -13.26 11.25 -23.44
C GLU A 9 -12.22 11.25 -22.32
N HIS A 10 -12.63 11.25 -21.05
CA HIS A 10 -11.74 11.48 -19.91
C HIS A 10 -11.37 10.23 -19.11
N TRP A 11 -11.94 9.04 -19.41
CA TRP A 11 -11.61 7.82 -18.67
C TRP A 11 -10.11 7.48 -18.66
N VAL A 12 -9.37 7.86 -19.71
CA VAL A 12 -7.92 7.61 -19.83
C VAL A 12 -7.14 8.32 -18.72
N HIS A 13 -7.60 9.49 -18.28
CA HIS A 13 -6.93 10.25 -17.22
C HIS A 13 -7.06 9.59 -15.85
N ILE A 14 -8.06 8.72 -15.65
CA ILE A 14 -8.26 7.97 -14.41
C ILE A 14 -7.35 6.74 -14.33
N LEU A 15 -6.87 6.25 -15.48
CA LEU A 15 -6.14 4.99 -15.57
C LEU A 15 -4.79 5.05 -14.84
N VAL A 16 -4.06 6.15 -14.97
CA VAL A 16 -2.75 6.32 -14.30
C VAL A 16 -2.89 6.46 -12.77
N PRO A 17 -3.76 7.34 -12.23
CA PRO A 17 -4.01 7.39 -10.78
C PRO A 17 -4.52 6.07 -10.20
N ALA A 18 -5.42 5.39 -10.90
CA ALA A 18 -5.94 4.09 -10.46
C ALA A 18 -4.84 3.01 -10.44
N GLY A 19 -3.99 2.98 -11.47
CA GLY A 19 -2.83 2.09 -11.54
C GLY A 19 -1.82 2.34 -10.43
N PHE A 20 -1.58 3.61 -10.08
CA PHE A 20 -0.71 3.97 -8.96
C PHE A 20 -1.25 3.46 -7.63
N ILE A 21 -2.52 3.72 -7.33
CA ILE A 21 -3.17 3.24 -6.09
C ILE A 21 -3.13 1.71 -6.04
N PHE A 22 -3.39 1.04 -7.16
CA PHE A 22 -3.33 -0.40 -7.25
C PHE A 22 -1.92 -0.95 -7.03
N GLY A 23 -0.90 -0.31 -7.60
CA GLY A 23 0.51 -0.65 -7.35
C GLY A 23 0.88 -0.54 -5.88
N CYS A 24 0.56 0.58 -5.23
CA CYS A 24 0.80 0.75 -3.80
C CYS A 24 0.07 -0.29 -2.94
N TYR A 25 -1.12 -0.72 -3.36
CA TYR A 25 -1.83 -1.79 -2.66
C TYR A 25 -1.12 -3.14 -2.77
N LEU A 26 -0.59 -3.48 -3.95
CA LEU A 26 0.17 -4.70 -4.16
C LEU A 26 1.48 -4.70 -3.36
N ASP A 27 2.21 -3.59 -3.37
CA ASP A 27 3.46 -3.45 -2.61
C ASP A 27 3.21 -3.67 -1.12
N ARG A 28 2.18 -3.03 -0.56
CA ARG A 28 1.80 -3.21 0.85
C ARG A 28 1.42 -4.66 1.17
N LYS A 29 0.74 -5.34 0.25
CA LYS A 29 0.37 -6.75 0.42
C LYS A 29 1.59 -7.67 0.40
N ASP A 30 2.62 -7.33 -0.36
CA ASP A 30 3.86 -8.09 -0.38
C ASP A 30 4.73 -7.81 0.85
N ASP A 31 4.77 -6.57 1.33
CA ASP A 31 5.42 -6.23 2.60
C ASP A 31 4.83 -7.01 3.78
N GLU A 32 3.50 -7.17 3.83
CA GLU A 32 2.80 -7.99 4.84
C GLU A 32 3.26 -9.46 4.82
N LYS A 33 3.55 -10.02 3.63
CA LYS A 33 4.09 -11.40 3.50
C LYS A 33 5.54 -11.47 3.95
N LEU A 34 6.32 -10.40 3.77
CA LEU A 34 7.74 -10.32 4.12
C LEU A 34 8.00 -9.96 5.59
N THR A 35 7.03 -10.20 6.48
CA THR A 35 7.13 -9.88 7.91
C THR A 35 7.88 -10.92 8.76
N ALA A 36 8.39 -12.01 8.16
CA ALA A 36 9.00 -13.13 8.90
C ALA A 36 10.16 -12.75 9.83
N PHE A 37 10.97 -11.76 9.44
CA PHE A 37 12.11 -11.23 10.20
C PHE A 37 11.83 -9.92 10.93
N ARG A 38 10.57 -9.49 11.02
CA ARG A 38 10.20 -8.26 11.72
C ARG A 38 10.55 -8.35 13.22
N ASN A 39 11.25 -7.33 13.72
CA ASN A 39 11.74 -7.21 15.11
C ASN A 39 12.68 -8.34 15.57
N LYS A 40 13.33 -9.06 14.64
CA LYS A 40 14.28 -10.15 14.96
C LYS A 40 15.73 -9.85 14.55
N SER A 41 15.96 -8.73 13.87
CA SER A 41 17.30 -8.30 13.47
C SER A 41 18.09 -7.80 14.68
N MET A 42 19.36 -8.18 14.82
CA MET A 42 20.21 -7.77 15.96
C MET A 42 20.31 -6.24 16.14
N LEU A 43 20.18 -5.47 15.07
CA LEU A 43 20.25 -4.00 15.11
C LEU A 43 18.97 -3.32 15.63
N PHE A 44 17.80 -3.89 15.32
CA PHE A 44 16.51 -3.24 15.56
C PHE A 44 15.58 -4.01 16.52
N GLN A 45 16.05 -5.13 17.06
CA GLN A 45 15.29 -5.90 18.04
C GLN A 45 15.11 -5.09 19.32
N ARG A 46 13.85 -4.88 19.72
CA ARG A 46 13.49 -4.16 20.94
C ARG A 46 12.21 -4.73 21.57
N GLU A 47 12.00 -4.43 22.84
CA GLU A 47 10.72 -4.68 23.49
C GLU A 47 9.61 -3.80 22.88
N LEU A 48 8.42 -4.39 22.78
CA LEU A 48 7.23 -3.73 22.24
C LEU A 48 6.63 -2.81 23.29
N ARG A 49 6.15 -1.65 22.87
CA ARG A 49 5.43 -0.74 23.77
C ARG A 49 4.06 -1.33 24.15
N PRO A 50 3.43 -0.90 25.27
CA PRO A 50 2.22 -1.53 25.80
C PRO A 50 0.99 -1.58 24.87
N ASN A 51 0.99 -0.85 23.75
CA ASN A 51 -0.07 -0.84 22.73
C ASN A 51 0.47 -1.07 21.30
N GLU A 52 1.70 -1.57 21.16
CA GLU A 52 2.36 -1.79 19.88
C GLU A 52 2.43 -3.29 19.60
N GLU A 53 1.63 -3.77 18.64
CA GLU A 53 1.63 -5.19 18.26
C GLU A 53 2.87 -5.56 17.41
N VAL A 54 3.35 -4.61 16.60
CA VAL A 54 4.37 -4.81 15.57
C VAL A 54 5.23 -3.57 15.40
N THR A 55 6.50 -3.73 15.02
CA THR A 55 7.41 -2.58 14.84
C THR A 55 7.13 -1.76 13.56
N TRP A 56 6.58 -2.39 12.53
CA TRP A 56 6.10 -1.74 11.30
C TRP A 56 5.04 -2.61 10.61
N LYS A 57 4.24 -1.97 9.75
CA LYS A 57 3.10 -2.56 9.01
C LYS A 57 3.41 -2.61 7.53
#